data_AF-A0A7Y2K5T4-F1
#
_entry.id   AF-A0A7Y2K5T4-F1
#
_cell.length_a   1.000
_cell.length_b   1.000
_cell.length_c   1.000
_cell.angle_alpha   90.00
_cell.angle_beta   90.00
_cell.angle_gamma   90.00
#
_symmetry.space_group_name_H-M   'P 1'
#
loop_
_entity.id
_entity.type
_entity.pdbx_description
1 polymer ?
#
loop_
_entity_poly.entity_id
_entity_poly.type
_entity_poly.pdbx_seq_one_letter_code
_entity_poly.pdbx_strand_id
1 'polypeptide(L)'
;MLELKKKARDKIKFEPYSLLNEIKNRVNIQQEEFGRIFSEEIIPSLEQENIYLVDDESFPAEHKNFLENYFLEQVLPFTRPSLLDKNKIATFLHNKAIYLALRLKVKSETQAKRARYKYALVEIPAERLGRFIALPGNTNNYVMFLDDVIRMFLPKILPGYNIESCYSIKLTRDAGIYIDDEFSGNLLAKIKKGISKRKTGVPSRFLYDKKMPAPFLKFLKESLELSKDDLIAGGRYHNYNEFFSFPDFNKKELEYEPLLPLHCKELDDKEATFKSISNCNILLSFPYQSYNNVINFLEKAADDKNVKSIKITLYRVAGESQVVRSLIKA
;
A
#
# COMPACT_ATOMS: atom_id res chain seq x y z
N MET A 1 9.54 10.13 -21.69
CA MET A 1 10.39 9.04 -22.23
C MET A 1 11.82 9.52 -22.13
N LEU A 2 12.69 8.83 -21.38
CA LEU A 2 14.08 9.25 -21.18
C LEU A 2 14.82 9.25 -22.53
N GLU A 3 15.07 10.43 -23.08
CA GLU A 3 16.03 10.60 -24.17
C GLU A 3 17.42 10.28 -23.64
N LEU A 4 17.79 9.00 -23.68
CA LEU A 4 19.13 8.56 -23.30
C LEU A 4 20.15 9.21 -24.24
N LYS A 5 21.11 9.95 -23.67
CA LYS A 5 22.23 10.55 -24.40
C LYS A 5 22.97 9.46 -25.20
N LYS A 6 23.40 9.79 -26.43
CA LYS A 6 24.00 8.88 -27.41
C LYS A 6 25.04 7.89 -26.83
N LYS A 7 25.94 8.37 -25.96
CA LYS A 7 26.97 7.55 -25.27
C LYS A 7 26.41 6.47 -24.33
N ALA A 8 25.20 6.62 -23.82
CA ALA A 8 24.54 5.61 -22.99
C ALA A 8 23.89 4.51 -23.84
N ARG A 9 23.43 4.83 -25.06
CA ARG A 9 22.89 3.82 -26.00
C ARG A 9 23.98 2.86 -26.47
N ASP A 10 25.18 3.35 -26.75
CA ASP A 10 26.31 2.54 -27.21
C ASP A 10 26.80 1.51 -26.17
N LYS A 11 26.44 1.67 -24.89
CA LYS A 11 26.80 0.74 -23.80
C LYS A 11 25.72 -0.31 -23.51
N ILE A 12 24.53 -0.15 -24.06
CA ILE A 12 23.40 -1.05 -23.81
C ILE A 12 23.53 -2.24 -24.78
N LYS A 13 23.79 -3.44 -24.24
CA LYS A 13 23.96 -4.68 -25.03
C LYS A 13 22.64 -5.38 -25.41
N PHE A 14 21.49 -4.76 -25.16
CA PHE A 14 20.16 -5.34 -25.39
C PHE A 14 19.17 -4.27 -25.85
N GLU A 15 18.17 -4.61 -26.64
CA GLU A 15 17.14 -3.65 -27.04
C GLU A 15 16.17 -3.37 -25.87
N PRO A 16 16.15 -2.15 -25.27
CA PRO A 16 15.36 -1.88 -24.05
C PRO A 16 13.86 -2.10 -24.24
N TYR A 17 13.35 -1.83 -25.44
CA TYR A 17 11.95 -2.08 -25.78
C TYR A 17 11.60 -3.57 -25.80
N SER A 18 12.51 -4.41 -26.30
CA SER A 18 12.32 -5.86 -26.33
C SER A 18 12.27 -6.41 -24.91
N LEU A 19 13.24 -6.03 -24.06
CA LEU A 19 13.26 -6.45 -22.65
C LEU A 19 12.03 -5.95 -21.88
N LEU A 20 11.61 -4.71 -22.08
CA LEU A 20 10.41 -4.18 -21.42
C LEU A 20 9.16 -4.97 -21.81
N ASN A 21 9.02 -5.34 -23.08
CA ASN A 21 7.90 -6.16 -23.53
C ASN A 21 7.95 -7.56 -22.94
N GLU A 22 9.14 -8.18 -22.83
CA GLU A 22 9.31 -9.47 -22.19
C GLU A 22 8.90 -9.43 -20.70
N ILE A 23 9.35 -8.40 -19.97
CA ILE A 23 8.96 -8.17 -18.57
C ILE A 23 7.43 -8.02 -18.46
N LYS A 24 6.81 -7.19 -19.31
CA LYS A 24 5.36 -6.98 -19.31
C LYS A 24 4.61 -8.29 -19.56
N ASN A 25 5.06 -9.09 -20.54
CA ASN A 25 4.45 -10.38 -20.84
C ASN A 25 4.54 -11.35 -19.65
N ARG A 26 5.70 -11.47 -19.02
CA ARG A 26 5.89 -12.33 -17.85
C ARG A 26 5.05 -11.89 -16.65
N VAL A 27 4.98 -10.60 -16.40
CA VAL A 27 4.14 -10.01 -15.33
C VAL A 27 2.65 -10.23 -15.61
N ASN A 28 2.21 -10.20 -16.87
CA ASN A 28 0.82 -10.50 -17.22
C ASN A 28 0.47 -11.96 -16.94
N ILE A 29 1.33 -12.91 -17.34
CA ILE A 29 1.15 -14.35 -17.05
C ILE A 29 1.02 -14.57 -15.53
N GLN A 30 1.90 -13.97 -14.73
CA GLN A 30 1.85 -14.08 -13.27
C GLN A 30 0.59 -13.45 -12.66
N GLN A 31 0.08 -12.36 -13.24
CA GLN A 31 -1.18 -11.75 -12.78
C GLN A 31 -2.39 -12.62 -13.09
N GLU A 32 -2.42 -13.28 -14.25
CA GLU A 32 -3.47 -14.23 -14.59
C GLU A 32 -3.45 -15.45 -13.66
N GLU A 33 -2.26 -16.00 -13.41
CA GLU A 33 -2.06 -17.09 -12.46
C GLU A 33 -2.47 -16.71 -11.04
N PHE A 34 -2.06 -15.53 -10.56
CA PHE A 34 -2.48 -14.99 -9.26
C PHE A 34 -4.00 -14.86 -9.17
N GLY A 35 -4.64 -14.31 -10.21
CA GLY A 35 -6.08 -14.15 -10.27
C GLY A 35 -6.80 -15.49 -10.17
N ARG A 36 -6.32 -16.50 -10.91
CA ARG A 36 -6.84 -17.87 -10.88
C ARG A 36 -6.72 -18.49 -9.49
N ILE A 37 -5.53 -18.49 -8.90
CA ILE A 37 -5.28 -19.03 -7.55
C ILE A 37 -6.19 -18.32 -6.54
N PHE A 38 -6.29 -17.00 -6.61
CA PHE A 38 -7.12 -16.24 -5.70
C PHE A 38 -8.60 -16.63 -5.81
N SER A 39 -9.19 -16.62 -7.01
CA SER A 39 -10.62 -16.85 -7.19
C SER A 39 -11.05 -18.32 -7.15
N GLU A 40 -10.20 -19.24 -7.61
CA GLU A 40 -10.56 -20.67 -7.77
C GLU A 40 -10.02 -21.55 -6.64
N GLU A 41 -9.05 -21.08 -5.85
CA GLU A 41 -8.46 -21.86 -4.76
C GLU A 41 -8.65 -21.15 -3.41
N ILE A 42 -8.11 -19.93 -3.24
CA ILE A 42 -8.10 -19.24 -1.95
C ILE A 42 -9.51 -18.87 -1.47
N ILE A 43 -10.34 -18.25 -2.32
CA ILE A 43 -11.70 -17.86 -1.93
C ILE A 43 -12.55 -19.09 -1.57
N PRO A 44 -12.63 -20.16 -2.39
CA PRO A 44 -13.35 -21.38 -2.01
C PRO A 44 -12.82 -22.04 -0.73
N SER A 45 -11.50 -22.05 -0.50
CA SER A 45 -10.94 -22.61 0.74
C SER A 45 -11.30 -21.78 1.98
N LEU A 46 -11.37 -20.45 1.87
CA LEU A 46 -11.87 -19.61 2.97
C LEU A 46 -13.34 -19.90 3.27
N GLU A 47 -14.17 -20.09 2.23
CA GLU A 47 -15.60 -20.39 2.41
C GLU A 47 -15.83 -21.74 3.09
N GLN A 48 -14.99 -22.76 2.82
CA GLN A 48 -15.01 -24.05 3.53
C GLN A 48 -14.75 -23.90 5.03
N GLU A 49 -14.00 -22.87 5.42
CA GLU A 49 -13.71 -22.50 6.80
C GLU A 49 -14.71 -21.49 7.38
N ASN A 50 -15.84 -21.26 6.71
CA ASN A 50 -16.87 -20.28 7.08
C ASN A 50 -16.35 -18.83 7.12
N ILE A 51 -15.33 -18.51 6.32
CA ILE A 51 -14.80 -17.16 6.11
C ILE A 51 -15.21 -16.70 4.71
N TYR A 52 -16.01 -15.66 4.63
CA TYR A 52 -16.62 -15.18 3.38
C TYR A 52 -16.12 -13.77 3.07
N LEU A 53 -15.34 -13.64 1.99
CA LEU A 53 -14.98 -12.33 1.45
C LEU A 53 -16.11 -11.82 0.54
N VAL A 54 -16.95 -10.93 1.07
CA VAL A 54 -18.14 -10.40 0.39
C VAL A 54 -17.89 -9.01 -0.20
N ASP A 55 -18.71 -8.65 -1.19
CA ASP A 55 -18.69 -7.34 -1.86
C ASP A 55 -20.01 -6.58 -1.68
N ASP A 56 -20.13 -5.43 -2.35
CA ASP A 56 -21.28 -4.53 -2.28
C ASP A 56 -22.58 -5.12 -2.86
N GLU A 57 -22.51 -6.26 -3.54
CA GLU A 57 -23.66 -6.95 -4.13
C GLU A 57 -24.03 -8.24 -3.40
N SER A 58 -23.05 -8.91 -2.77
CA SER A 58 -23.18 -10.26 -2.19
C SER A 58 -23.26 -10.32 -0.66
N PHE A 59 -23.14 -9.18 0.04
CA PHE A 59 -23.17 -9.17 1.50
C PHE A 59 -24.55 -9.51 2.10
N PRO A 60 -24.61 -10.17 3.27
CA PRO A 60 -25.87 -10.42 3.97
C PRO A 60 -26.59 -9.13 4.35
N ALA A 61 -27.88 -9.02 3.99
CA ALA A 61 -28.69 -7.82 4.20
C ALA A 61 -28.79 -7.39 5.68
N GLU A 62 -28.65 -8.32 6.62
CA GLU A 62 -28.62 -8.05 8.07
C GLU A 62 -27.47 -7.12 8.49
N HIS A 63 -26.34 -7.13 7.78
CA HIS A 63 -25.19 -6.28 8.08
C HIS A 63 -25.33 -4.86 7.52
N LYS A 64 -26.39 -4.54 6.77
CA LYS A 64 -26.56 -3.23 6.13
C LYS A 64 -26.53 -2.07 7.13
N ASN A 65 -27.22 -2.21 8.26
CA ASN A 65 -27.26 -1.18 9.30
C ASN A 65 -25.89 -0.97 9.96
N PHE A 66 -25.15 -2.07 10.20
CA PHE A 66 -23.78 -2.00 10.71
C PHE A 66 -22.87 -1.25 9.73
N LEU A 67 -22.93 -1.62 8.45
CA LEU A 67 -22.13 -0.98 7.39
C LEU A 67 -22.48 0.50 7.22
N GLU A 68 -23.76 0.87 7.31
CA GLU A 68 -24.20 2.26 7.22
C GLU A 68 -23.69 3.10 8.39
N ASN A 69 -23.80 2.59 9.63
CA ASN A 69 -23.28 3.28 10.81
C ASN A 69 -21.75 3.40 10.75
N TYR A 70 -21.05 2.31 10.44
CA TYR A 70 -19.60 2.31 10.24
C TYR A 70 -19.19 3.34 9.17
N PHE A 71 -19.91 3.38 8.04
CA PHE A 71 -19.64 4.34 6.99
C PHE A 71 -19.83 5.78 7.47
N LEU A 72 -20.96 6.10 8.11
CA LEU A 72 -21.27 7.48 8.54
C LEU A 72 -20.32 7.98 9.63
N GLU A 73 -19.97 7.12 10.59
CA GLU A 73 -19.17 7.51 11.77
C GLU A 73 -17.66 7.44 11.52
N GLN A 74 -17.20 6.43 10.79
CA GLN A 74 -15.77 6.14 10.66
C GLN A 74 -15.22 6.45 9.27
N VAL A 75 -15.98 6.20 8.19
CA VAL A 75 -15.45 6.31 6.82
C VAL A 75 -15.67 7.71 6.23
N LEU A 76 -16.91 8.20 6.26
CA LEU A 76 -17.33 9.45 5.66
C LEU A 76 -16.45 10.65 6.06
N PRO A 77 -16.03 10.83 7.33
CA PRO A 77 -15.17 11.93 7.74
C PRO A 77 -13.81 11.98 7.03
N PHE A 78 -13.31 10.83 6.54
CA PHE A 78 -12.04 10.73 5.82
C PHE A 78 -12.20 10.66 4.30
N THR A 79 -13.43 10.52 3.79
CA THR A 79 -13.69 10.53 2.35
C THR A 79 -13.89 11.96 1.85
N ARG A 80 -13.14 12.34 0.80
CA ARG A 80 -13.33 13.62 0.12
C ARG A 80 -13.44 13.39 -1.38
N PRO A 81 -14.60 13.63 -2.01
CA PRO A 81 -14.73 13.50 -3.45
C PRO A 81 -14.00 14.64 -4.15
N SER A 82 -13.27 14.31 -5.21
CA SER A 82 -12.61 15.28 -6.09
C SER A 82 -13.26 15.23 -7.47
N LEU A 83 -14.01 16.27 -7.82
CA LEU A 83 -14.58 16.41 -9.17
C LEU A 83 -13.44 16.69 -10.17
N LEU A 84 -13.43 15.94 -11.27
CA LEU A 84 -12.46 16.12 -12.34
C LEU A 84 -13.02 17.07 -13.41
N ASP A 85 -12.21 18.03 -13.80
CA ASP A 85 -12.49 18.97 -14.88
C ASP A 85 -11.26 19.07 -15.78
N LYS A 86 -11.45 18.75 -17.08
CA LYS A 86 -10.37 18.76 -18.09
C LYS A 86 -9.74 20.13 -18.30
N ASN A 87 -10.47 21.20 -17.98
CA ASN A 87 -10.02 22.58 -18.21
C ASN A 87 -9.42 23.23 -16.94
N LYS A 88 -9.30 22.47 -15.85
CA LYS A 88 -8.70 22.94 -14.59
C LYS A 88 -7.38 22.22 -14.34
N ILE A 89 -6.64 22.73 -13.35
CA ILE A 89 -5.39 22.12 -12.88
C ILE A 89 -5.65 20.65 -12.53
N ALA A 90 -4.81 19.77 -13.07
CA ALA A 90 -4.90 18.33 -12.84
C ALA A 90 -4.97 18.01 -11.34
N THR A 91 -5.94 17.19 -10.96
CA THR A 91 -6.09 16.75 -9.56
C THR A 91 -4.87 15.94 -9.14
N PHE A 92 -4.22 16.37 -8.07
CA PHE A 92 -3.07 15.67 -7.52
C PHE A 92 -3.53 14.41 -6.76
N LEU A 93 -3.16 13.23 -7.28
CA LEU A 93 -3.39 11.94 -6.60
C LEU A 93 -2.22 11.55 -5.72
N HIS A 94 -2.53 11.12 -4.49
CA HIS A 94 -1.57 10.57 -3.56
C HIS A 94 -0.91 9.32 -4.14
N ASN A 95 0.40 9.22 -3.95
CA ASN A 95 1.19 8.11 -4.49
C ASN A 95 0.78 6.80 -3.81
N LYS A 96 0.51 5.77 -4.61
CA LYS A 96 0.11 4.42 -4.20
C LYS A 96 -1.26 4.29 -3.50
N ALA A 97 -1.99 5.39 -3.30
CA ALA A 97 -3.36 5.34 -2.80
C ALA A 97 -4.31 4.75 -3.86
N ILE A 98 -5.39 4.14 -3.38
CA ILE A 98 -6.46 3.59 -4.23
C ILE A 98 -7.57 4.63 -4.30
N TYR A 99 -8.11 4.83 -5.50
CA TYR A 99 -9.25 5.70 -5.74
C TYR A 99 -10.35 4.95 -6.46
N LEU A 100 -11.60 5.31 -6.17
CA LEU A 100 -12.76 4.99 -6.98
C LEU A 100 -12.97 6.11 -7.99
N ALA A 101 -12.84 5.79 -9.27
CA ALA A 101 -13.16 6.68 -10.38
C ALA A 101 -14.63 6.51 -10.77
N LEU A 102 -15.37 7.61 -10.67
CA LEU A 102 -16.82 7.64 -10.86
C LEU A 102 -17.18 8.37 -12.14
N ARG A 103 -18.15 7.83 -12.88
CA ARG A 103 -18.87 8.55 -13.93
C ARG A 103 -20.26 8.91 -13.41
N LEU A 104 -20.59 10.19 -13.50
CA LEU A 104 -21.74 10.81 -12.82
C LEU A 104 -22.65 11.51 -13.83
N LYS A 105 -23.95 11.53 -13.55
CA LYS A 105 -24.95 12.43 -14.17
C LYS A 105 -25.52 13.36 -13.11
N VAL A 106 -25.68 14.64 -13.43
CA VAL A 106 -26.33 15.60 -12.52
C VAL A 106 -27.82 15.23 -12.44
N LYS A 107 -28.36 15.08 -11.21
CA LYS A 107 -29.77 14.69 -11.03
C LYS A 107 -30.75 15.64 -11.70
N SER A 108 -30.50 16.95 -11.62
CA SER A 108 -31.34 17.99 -12.23
C SER A 108 -31.32 18.00 -13.76
N GLU A 109 -30.35 17.35 -14.41
CA GLU A 109 -30.19 17.31 -15.87
C GLU A 109 -30.65 15.98 -16.48
N THR A 110 -31.29 15.10 -15.71
CA THR A 110 -31.68 13.74 -16.17
C THR A 110 -32.67 13.74 -17.35
N GLN A 111 -33.43 14.82 -17.56
CA GLN A 111 -34.37 14.96 -18.69
C GLN A 111 -33.76 15.65 -19.93
N ALA A 112 -32.50 16.08 -19.88
CA ALA A 112 -31.86 16.73 -21.01
C ALA A 112 -31.45 15.69 -22.08
N LYS A 113 -31.80 15.95 -23.35
CA LYS A 113 -31.47 15.10 -24.52
C LYS A 113 -29.96 14.80 -24.70
N ARG A 114 -29.08 15.52 -24.00
CA ARG A 114 -27.62 15.28 -23.93
C ARG A 114 -27.10 15.59 -22.51
N ALA A 115 -27.43 14.75 -21.53
CA ALA A 115 -26.82 14.85 -20.20
C ALA A 115 -25.29 14.70 -20.31
N ARG A 116 -24.53 15.70 -19.83
CA ARG A 116 -23.07 15.64 -19.88
C ARG A 116 -22.57 14.82 -18.70
N TYR A 117 -21.68 13.86 -18.97
CA TYR A 117 -21.01 13.14 -17.91
C TYR A 117 -20.10 14.08 -17.11
N LYS A 118 -20.17 13.94 -15.78
CA LYS A 118 -19.18 14.46 -14.85
C LYS A 118 -18.35 13.28 -14.34
N TYR A 119 -17.15 13.56 -13.89
CA TYR A 119 -16.25 12.55 -13.35
C TYR A 119 -15.79 12.97 -11.96
N ALA A 120 -15.65 12.02 -11.07
CA ALA A 120 -15.14 12.25 -9.73
C ALA A 120 -14.19 11.14 -9.31
N LEU A 121 -13.32 11.44 -8.36
CA LEU A 121 -12.47 10.48 -7.67
C LEU A 121 -12.81 10.50 -6.19
N VAL A 122 -12.91 9.33 -5.58
CA VAL A 122 -13.03 9.17 -4.12
C VAL A 122 -11.85 8.32 -3.66
N GLU A 123 -11.02 8.87 -2.78
CA GLU A 123 -9.90 8.13 -2.20
C GLU A 123 -10.39 7.09 -1.19
N ILE A 124 -9.78 5.91 -1.19
CA ILE A 124 -9.99 4.89 -0.16
C ILE A 124 -9.02 5.16 1.00
N PRO A 125 -9.49 5.51 2.21
CA PRO A 125 -8.63 5.89 3.34
C PRO A 125 -8.05 4.67 4.08
N ALA A 126 -7.53 3.68 3.34
CA ALA A 126 -7.06 2.40 3.88
C ALA A 126 -5.88 2.56 4.86
N GLU A 127 -5.00 3.54 4.65
CA GLU A 127 -3.88 3.83 5.58
C GLU A 127 -4.34 4.20 6.99
N ARG A 128 -5.58 4.72 7.14
CA ARG A 128 -6.13 5.15 8.43
C ARG A 128 -7.07 4.12 9.04
N LEU A 129 -7.91 3.49 8.21
CA LEU A 129 -9.00 2.63 8.67
C LEU A 129 -8.70 1.13 8.53
N GLY A 130 -7.59 0.77 7.89
CA GLY A 130 -7.36 -0.57 7.41
C GLY A 130 -8.11 -0.85 6.10
N ARG A 131 -7.79 -1.98 5.48
CA ARG A 131 -8.36 -2.37 4.17
C ARG A 131 -9.58 -3.28 4.29
N PHE A 132 -9.66 -4.05 5.36
CA PHE A 132 -10.67 -5.08 5.58
C PHE A 132 -11.54 -4.73 6.77
N ILE A 133 -12.85 -4.98 6.63
CA ILE A 133 -13.84 -4.77 7.67
C ILE A 133 -14.47 -6.13 7.94
N ALA A 134 -14.24 -6.66 9.14
CA ALA A 134 -14.95 -7.82 9.63
C ALA A 134 -16.37 -7.41 10.03
N LEU A 135 -17.38 -8.11 9.50
CA LEU A 135 -18.78 -7.85 9.84
C LEU A 135 -19.14 -8.65 11.11
N PRO A 136 -20.02 -8.10 11.97
CA PRO A 136 -20.41 -8.79 13.19
C PRO A 136 -21.23 -10.04 12.87
N GLY A 137 -20.84 -11.18 13.42
CA GLY A 137 -21.53 -12.46 13.25
C GLY A 137 -20.93 -13.52 14.16
N ASN A 138 -21.72 -14.56 14.48
CA ASN A 138 -21.28 -15.64 15.37
C ASN A 138 -20.97 -16.95 14.63
N THR A 139 -21.69 -17.23 13.52
CA THR A 139 -21.59 -18.51 12.79
C THR A 139 -20.70 -18.37 11.56
N ASN A 140 -20.91 -17.31 10.78
CA ASN A 140 -20.16 -17.01 9.57
C ASN A 140 -19.30 -15.77 9.78
N ASN A 141 -18.06 -15.83 9.32
CA ASN A 141 -17.12 -14.74 9.38
C ASN A 141 -17.11 -13.99 8.05
N TYR A 142 -17.83 -12.87 7.98
CA TYR A 142 -17.85 -12.06 6.77
C TYR A 142 -16.77 -10.97 6.82
N VAL A 143 -16.05 -10.81 5.73
CA VAL A 143 -15.07 -9.74 5.52
C VAL A 143 -15.44 -8.97 4.27
N MET A 144 -15.36 -7.65 4.33
CA MET A 144 -15.56 -6.78 3.19
C MET A 144 -14.36 -5.86 2.99
N PHE A 145 -14.02 -5.56 1.74
CA PHE A 145 -13.07 -4.48 1.45
C PHE A 145 -13.70 -3.12 1.77
N LEU A 146 -12.90 -2.20 2.31
CA LEU A 146 -13.31 -0.81 2.50
C LEU A 146 -13.82 -0.15 1.21
N ASP A 147 -13.31 -0.60 0.05
CA ASP A 147 -13.74 -0.17 -1.28
C ASP A 147 -15.22 -0.40 -1.50
N ASP A 148 -15.71 -1.58 -1.13
CA ASP A 148 -17.09 -1.98 -1.36
C ASP A 148 -18.03 -1.26 -0.39
N VAL A 149 -17.61 -1.06 0.86
CA VAL A 149 -18.35 -0.17 1.79
C VAL A 149 -18.48 1.23 1.22
N ILE A 150 -17.42 1.81 0.66
CA ILE A 150 -17.48 3.12 0.03
C ILE A 150 -18.38 3.09 -1.20
N ARG A 151 -18.31 2.05 -2.05
CA ARG A 151 -19.16 1.88 -3.24
C ARG A 151 -20.64 1.89 -2.89
N MET A 152 -21.04 1.14 -1.87
CA MET A 152 -22.43 1.08 -1.39
C MET A 152 -22.99 2.45 -1.01
N PHE A 153 -22.15 3.30 -0.40
CA PHE A 153 -22.58 4.59 0.14
C PHE A 153 -22.11 5.81 -0.66
N LEU A 154 -21.62 5.62 -1.89
CA LEU A 154 -21.31 6.70 -2.84
C LEU A 154 -22.46 7.73 -2.98
N PRO A 155 -23.76 7.35 -2.98
CA PRO A 155 -24.85 8.32 -3.04
C PRO A 155 -24.87 9.31 -1.86
N LYS A 156 -24.34 8.94 -0.69
CA LYS A 156 -24.21 9.82 0.47
C LYS A 156 -23.02 10.77 0.33
N ILE A 157 -21.95 10.36 -0.37
CA ILE A 157 -20.80 11.21 -0.68
C ILE A 157 -21.14 12.26 -1.75
N LEU A 158 -21.95 11.87 -2.74
CA LEU A 158 -22.29 12.68 -3.92
C LEU A 158 -23.81 12.83 -4.11
N PRO A 159 -24.55 13.44 -3.16
CA PRO A 159 -26.01 13.43 -3.15
C PRO A 159 -26.67 14.10 -4.37
N GLY A 160 -25.99 15.09 -5.00
CA GLY A 160 -26.48 15.79 -6.19
C GLY A 160 -26.33 15.03 -7.52
N TYR A 161 -25.74 13.83 -7.49
CA TYR A 161 -25.40 13.07 -8.69
C TYR A 161 -26.02 11.67 -8.68
N ASN A 162 -26.32 11.17 -9.87
CA ASN A 162 -26.54 9.75 -10.10
C ASN A 162 -25.21 9.13 -10.52
N ILE A 163 -24.75 8.13 -9.77
CA ILE A 163 -23.55 7.37 -10.11
C ILE A 163 -23.93 6.37 -11.19
N GLU A 164 -23.30 6.46 -12.36
CA GLU A 164 -23.55 5.55 -13.46
C GLU A 164 -22.56 4.38 -13.48
N SER A 165 -21.31 4.64 -13.12
CA SER A 165 -20.30 3.58 -13.00
C SER A 165 -19.16 3.98 -12.08
N CYS A 166 -18.52 2.97 -11.49
CA CYS A 166 -17.46 3.11 -10.50
C CYS A 166 -16.35 2.07 -10.74
N TYR A 167 -15.12 2.52 -10.92
CA TYR A 167 -13.97 1.67 -11.23
C TYR A 167 -12.79 1.99 -10.32
N SER A 168 -12.08 0.97 -9.85
CA SER A 168 -10.88 1.19 -9.03
C SER A 168 -9.71 1.62 -9.89
N ILE A 169 -8.97 2.63 -9.44
CA ILE A 169 -7.72 3.08 -10.04
C ILE A 169 -6.64 3.24 -8.97
N LYS A 170 -5.38 3.15 -9.38
CA LYS A 170 -4.22 3.42 -8.52
C LYS A 170 -3.10 4.05 -9.33
N LEU A 171 -2.58 5.17 -8.83
CA LEU A 171 -1.43 5.84 -9.42
C LEU A 171 -0.17 5.57 -8.59
N THR A 172 0.86 5.03 -9.23
CA THR A 172 2.22 5.01 -8.69
C THR A 172 3.03 6.09 -9.40
N ARG A 173 3.76 6.86 -8.61
CA ARG A 173 4.74 7.86 -9.04
C ARG A 173 6.13 7.35 -8.75
N ASP A 174 7.05 7.58 -9.68
CA ASP A 174 8.46 7.37 -9.40
C ASP A 174 8.92 8.43 -8.39
N ALA A 175 9.39 7.95 -7.25
CA ALA A 175 9.78 8.74 -6.12
C ALA A 175 11.32 8.68 -5.92
N GLY A 176 12.06 8.31 -6.96
CA GLY A 176 13.51 8.35 -6.99
C GLY A 176 14.02 9.76 -6.71
N ILE A 177 14.91 9.89 -5.73
CA ILE A 177 15.69 11.11 -5.53
C ILE A 177 16.89 11.00 -6.46
N TYR A 178 16.80 11.61 -7.64
CA TYR A 178 17.95 11.78 -8.52
C TYR A 178 18.76 12.99 -8.02
N ILE A 179 19.91 12.75 -7.41
CA ILE A 179 20.88 13.80 -7.07
C ILE A 179 21.88 13.85 -8.23
N ASP A 180 21.73 14.82 -9.13
CA ASP A 180 22.55 14.92 -10.34
C ASP A 180 24.05 15.14 -10.07
N ASP A 181 24.39 15.70 -8.89
CA ASP A 181 25.76 15.95 -8.46
C ASP A 181 25.87 15.82 -6.93
N GLU A 182 26.47 14.72 -6.49
CA GLU A 182 26.73 14.38 -5.08
C GLU A 182 28.02 15.01 -4.54
N PHE A 183 28.88 15.55 -5.41
CA PHE A 183 30.24 15.97 -5.08
C PHE A 183 30.38 17.47 -4.82
N SER A 184 29.46 18.30 -5.33
CA SER A 184 29.48 19.75 -5.10
C SER A 184 28.45 20.22 -4.07
N GLY A 185 28.80 21.23 -3.28
CA GLY A 185 27.86 21.92 -2.38
C GLY A 185 27.37 21.10 -1.19
N ASN A 186 26.31 21.59 -0.52
CA ASN A 186 25.78 20.95 0.68
C ASN A 186 24.85 19.76 0.32
N LEU A 187 25.41 18.55 0.37
CA LEU A 187 24.69 17.30 0.10
C LEU A 187 23.45 17.13 0.99
N LEU A 188 23.51 17.51 2.28
CA LEU A 188 22.37 17.41 3.20
C LEU A 188 21.20 18.29 2.75
N ALA A 189 21.46 19.50 2.26
CA ALA A 189 20.44 20.39 1.72
C ALA A 189 19.84 19.85 0.42
N LYS A 190 20.67 19.27 -0.46
CA LYS A 190 20.22 18.59 -1.69
C LYS A 190 19.33 17.39 -1.38
N ILE A 191 19.70 16.57 -0.39
CA ILE A 191 18.89 15.43 0.10
C ILE A 191 17.55 15.93 0.66
N LYS A 192 17.54 16.94 1.55
CA LYS A 192 16.29 17.50 2.10
C LYS A 192 15.34 17.99 1.01
N LYS A 193 15.87 18.69 0.00
CA LYS A 193 15.09 19.17 -1.17
C LYS A 193 14.59 18.02 -2.06
N GLY A 194 15.39 16.96 -2.20
CA GLY A 194 15.02 15.73 -2.90
C GLY A 194 13.88 14.98 -2.21
N ILE A 195 13.95 14.86 -0.88
CA ILE A 195 12.91 14.23 -0.04
C ILE A 195 11.57 14.96 -0.19
N SER A 196 11.55 16.30 -0.23
CA SER A 196 10.30 17.04 -0.45
C SER A 196 9.70 16.82 -1.84
N LYS A 197 10.54 16.68 -2.87
CA LYS A 197 10.10 16.41 -4.25
C LYS A 197 9.60 14.97 -4.46
N ARG A 198 9.95 14.05 -3.57
CA ARG A 198 9.50 12.65 -3.59
C ARG A 198 7.98 12.50 -3.63
N LYS A 199 7.25 13.44 -3.03
CA LYS A 199 5.79 13.45 -3.03
C LYS A 199 5.22 13.80 -4.40
N THR A 200 5.92 14.58 -5.23
CA THR A 200 5.42 15.13 -6.50
C THR A 200 6.02 14.47 -7.74
N GLY A 201 6.51 13.23 -7.62
CA GLY A 201 7.16 12.50 -8.70
C GLY A 201 6.29 12.32 -9.95
N VAL A 202 6.93 12.05 -11.09
CA VAL A 202 6.24 11.80 -12.37
C VAL A 202 5.45 10.47 -12.26
N PRO A 203 4.21 10.39 -12.79
CA PRO A 203 3.52 9.13 -12.98
C PRO A 203 4.42 8.09 -13.63
N SER A 204 4.46 6.89 -13.07
CA SER A 204 5.21 5.76 -13.65
C SER A 204 4.32 4.55 -13.91
N ARG A 205 3.17 4.46 -13.23
CA ARG A 205 2.19 3.40 -13.43
C ARG A 205 0.81 3.86 -13.01
N PHE A 206 -0.17 3.64 -13.86
CA PHE A 206 -1.59 3.87 -13.62
C PHE A 206 -2.34 2.56 -13.81
N LEU A 207 -2.68 1.92 -12.68
CA LEU A 207 -3.50 0.73 -12.64
C LEU A 207 -4.98 1.13 -12.71
N TYR A 208 -5.76 0.43 -13.53
CA TYR A 208 -7.19 0.67 -13.65
C TYR A 208 -7.95 -0.64 -13.82
N ASP A 209 -9.20 -0.68 -13.37
CA ASP A 209 -10.09 -1.83 -13.58
C ASP A 209 -10.30 -2.08 -15.09
N LYS A 210 -10.00 -3.31 -15.54
CA LYS A 210 -10.15 -3.72 -16.95
C LYS A 210 -11.57 -3.57 -17.50
N LYS A 211 -12.60 -3.54 -16.64
CA LYS A 211 -14.01 -3.30 -17.03
C LYS A 211 -14.29 -1.84 -17.35
N MET A 212 -13.34 -0.92 -17.12
CA MET A 212 -13.50 0.51 -17.41
C MET A 212 -13.65 0.76 -18.93
N PRO A 213 -14.72 1.45 -19.37
CA PRO A 213 -14.90 1.77 -20.78
C PRO A 213 -13.80 2.67 -21.32
N ALA A 214 -13.36 2.43 -22.57
CA ALA A 214 -12.30 3.20 -23.22
C ALA A 214 -12.52 4.73 -23.22
N PRO A 215 -13.75 5.28 -23.40
CA PRO A 215 -13.97 6.71 -23.29
C PRO A 215 -13.71 7.28 -21.88
N PHE A 216 -13.97 6.50 -20.83
CA PHE A 216 -13.66 6.89 -19.45
C PHE A 216 -12.14 6.86 -19.23
N LEU A 217 -11.47 5.77 -19.62
CA LEU A 217 -10.01 5.69 -19.52
C LEU A 217 -9.32 6.84 -20.26
N LYS A 218 -9.80 7.19 -21.47
CA LYS A 218 -9.30 8.34 -22.23
C LYS A 218 -9.49 9.66 -21.46
N PHE A 219 -10.64 9.86 -20.83
CA PHE A 219 -10.88 11.04 -19.98
C PHE A 219 -9.86 11.12 -18.83
N LEU A 220 -9.62 10.02 -18.11
CA LEU A 220 -8.67 9.99 -17.00
C LEU A 220 -7.23 10.20 -17.47
N LYS A 221 -6.85 9.57 -18.59
CA LYS A 221 -5.54 9.73 -19.21
C LYS A 221 -5.24 11.19 -19.53
N GLU A 222 -6.19 11.89 -20.14
CA GLU A 222 -6.06 13.32 -20.47
C GLU A 222 -6.06 14.19 -19.21
N SER A 223 -6.94 13.93 -18.25
CA SER A 223 -7.09 14.76 -17.04
C SER A 223 -5.95 14.60 -16.03
N LEU A 224 -5.24 13.46 -16.08
CA LEU A 224 -4.14 13.13 -15.18
C LEU A 224 -2.77 13.17 -15.90
N GLU A 225 -2.73 13.65 -17.15
CA GLU A 225 -1.51 13.79 -17.95
C GLU A 225 -0.69 12.49 -18.09
N LEU A 226 -1.39 11.37 -18.31
CA LEU A 226 -0.77 10.04 -18.38
C LEU A 226 -0.35 9.69 -19.80
N SER A 227 0.81 9.05 -19.94
CA SER A 227 1.25 8.47 -21.21
C SER A 227 0.56 7.12 -21.47
N LYS A 228 0.71 6.58 -22.68
CA LYS A 228 0.17 5.24 -22.99
C LYS A 228 0.92 4.14 -22.22
N ASP A 229 2.22 4.34 -22.00
CA ASP A 229 3.09 3.35 -21.38
C ASP A 229 2.87 3.22 -19.87
N ASP A 230 2.21 4.21 -19.26
CA ASP A 230 1.86 4.20 -17.84
C ASP A 230 0.63 3.32 -17.55
N LEU A 231 -0.21 3.05 -18.54
CA LEU A 231 -1.51 2.39 -18.34
C LEU A 231 -1.37 0.88 -18.19
N ILE A 232 -1.89 0.32 -17.09
CA ILE A 232 -1.92 -1.12 -16.84
C ILE A 232 -3.34 -1.52 -16.42
N ALA A 233 -3.95 -2.43 -17.18
CA ALA A 233 -5.24 -3.00 -16.83
C ALA A 233 -5.07 -4.00 -15.68
N GLY A 234 -5.97 -3.95 -14.70
CA GLY A 234 -6.00 -4.84 -13.54
C GLY A 234 -7.41 -5.27 -13.16
N GLY A 235 -7.54 -5.89 -12.00
CA GLY A 235 -8.81 -6.33 -11.44
C GLY A 235 -9.62 -5.21 -10.79
N ARG A 236 -10.75 -5.60 -10.17
CA ARG A 236 -11.62 -4.72 -9.37
C ARG A 236 -10.90 -4.20 -8.13
N TYR A 237 -10.05 -5.01 -7.51
CA TYR A 237 -9.27 -4.65 -6.33
C TYR A 237 -7.80 -4.48 -6.69
N HIS A 238 -7.16 -3.49 -6.05
CA HIS A 238 -5.72 -3.26 -6.12
C HIS A 238 -5.12 -3.45 -4.71
N ASN A 239 -3.79 -3.47 -4.60
CA ASN A 239 -3.06 -3.64 -3.34
C ASN A 239 -3.33 -4.96 -2.60
N TYR A 240 -3.16 -6.09 -3.29
CA TYR A 240 -3.21 -7.40 -2.63
C TYR A 240 -2.14 -7.60 -1.53
N ASN A 241 -1.13 -6.74 -1.43
CA ASN A 241 -0.23 -6.74 -0.27
C ASN A 241 -0.93 -6.36 1.04
N GLU A 242 -2.13 -5.76 1.00
CA GLU A 242 -2.89 -5.48 2.21
C GLU A 242 -3.45 -6.75 2.85
N PHE A 243 -3.50 -7.90 2.16
CA PHE A 243 -3.87 -9.20 2.76
C PHE A 243 -2.94 -9.63 3.91
N PHE A 244 -1.74 -9.04 4.06
CA PHE A 244 -0.94 -9.22 5.27
C PHE A 244 -1.60 -8.66 6.54
N SER A 245 -2.62 -7.80 6.41
CA SER A 245 -3.47 -7.32 7.49
C SER A 245 -4.89 -7.88 7.39
N PHE A 246 -5.08 -9.04 6.77
CA PHE A 246 -6.38 -9.71 6.76
C PHE A 246 -6.79 -10.06 8.21
N PRO A 247 -8.09 -9.94 8.59
CA PRO A 247 -8.50 -10.15 9.96
C PRO A 247 -8.26 -11.60 10.43
N ASP A 248 -7.89 -11.76 11.71
CA ASP A 248 -7.82 -13.04 12.40
C ASP A 248 -9.22 -13.43 12.92
N PHE A 249 -9.63 -14.67 12.66
CA PHE A 249 -10.90 -15.26 13.09
C PHE A 249 -10.75 -16.28 14.22
N ASN A 250 -9.62 -16.26 14.93
CA ASN A 250 -9.23 -17.22 15.96
C ASN A 250 -9.16 -18.68 15.46
N LYS A 251 -8.85 -18.87 14.17
CA LYS A 251 -8.72 -20.17 13.50
C LYS A 251 -7.25 -20.54 13.34
N LYS A 252 -6.60 -20.91 14.45
CA LYS A 252 -5.16 -21.19 14.52
C LYS A 252 -4.72 -22.31 13.59
N GLU A 253 -5.63 -23.22 13.24
CA GLU A 253 -5.41 -24.28 12.26
C GLU A 253 -5.10 -23.79 10.84
N LEU A 254 -5.44 -22.53 10.53
CA LEU A 254 -5.18 -21.89 9.24
C LEU A 254 -3.87 -21.09 9.22
N GLU A 255 -3.19 -21.00 10.35
CA GLU A 255 -1.97 -20.22 10.51
C GLU A 255 -0.76 -21.14 10.69
N TYR A 256 0.42 -20.65 10.31
CA TYR A 256 1.66 -21.31 10.69
C TYR A 256 1.84 -21.23 12.20
N GLU A 257 2.21 -22.35 12.83
CA GLU A 257 2.52 -22.34 14.26
C GLU A 257 3.63 -21.32 14.57
N PRO A 258 3.45 -20.48 15.60
CA PRO A 258 4.45 -19.48 15.94
C PRO A 258 5.72 -20.16 16.47
N LEU A 259 6.82 -19.97 15.75
CA LEU A 259 8.14 -20.41 16.17
C LEU A 259 8.72 -19.39 17.16
N LEU A 260 8.62 -19.68 18.45
CA LEU A 260 9.15 -18.82 19.50
C LEU A 260 10.68 -18.70 19.39
N PRO A 261 11.24 -17.47 19.34
CA PRO A 261 12.68 -17.28 19.32
C PRO A 261 13.35 -17.83 20.58
N LEU A 262 14.45 -18.55 20.39
CA LEU A 262 15.27 -19.10 21.46
C LEU A 262 16.01 -18.00 22.22
N HIS A 263 16.13 -18.18 23.53
CA HIS A 263 16.97 -17.36 24.38
C HIS A 263 18.43 -17.81 24.29
N CYS A 264 19.35 -16.85 24.34
CA CYS A 264 20.80 -17.11 24.40
C CYS A 264 21.23 -16.97 25.85
N LYS A 265 21.36 -18.10 26.56
CA LYS A 265 21.63 -18.13 28.00
C LYS A 265 22.90 -17.38 28.38
N GLU A 266 23.87 -17.36 27.49
CA GLU A 266 25.15 -16.67 27.64
C GLU A 266 25.01 -15.14 27.75
N LEU A 267 23.87 -14.57 27.32
CA LEU A 267 23.60 -13.13 27.26
C LEU A 267 22.53 -12.63 28.25
N ASP A 268 21.96 -13.51 29.08
CA ASP A 268 20.84 -13.15 29.96
C ASP A 268 21.28 -12.19 31.09
N ASP A 269 22.38 -12.47 31.79
CA ASP A 269 22.81 -11.71 32.97
C ASP A 269 23.74 -10.49 32.64
N LYS A 270 23.70 -9.44 33.47
CA LYS A 270 24.40 -8.15 33.28
C LYS A 270 25.93 -8.31 33.39
N GLU A 271 26.41 -8.94 34.45
CA GLU A 271 27.84 -9.26 34.59
C GLU A 271 28.27 -10.34 33.61
N ALA A 272 27.35 -11.27 33.29
CA ALA A 272 27.60 -12.32 32.32
C ALA A 272 27.75 -11.79 30.90
N THR A 273 27.04 -10.75 30.45
CA THR A 273 27.03 -10.39 29.01
C THR A 273 28.43 -10.00 28.48
N PHE A 274 29.06 -8.98 29.08
CA PHE A 274 30.40 -8.56 28.64
C PHE A 274 31.45 -9.63 28.92
N LYS A 275 31.32 -10.35 30.04
CA LYS A 275 32.22 -11.45 30.41
C LYS A 275 32.10 -12.63 29.44
N SER A 276 30.90 -13.04 29.08
CA SER A 276 30.62 -14.10 28.10
C SER A 276 31.18 -13.74 26.73
N ILE A 277 30.94 -12.51 26.27
CA ILE A 277 31.51 -12.01 25.00
C ILE A 277 33.05 -11.98 25.06
N SER A 278 33.64 -11.65 26.21
CA SER A 278 35.09 -11.69 26.38
C SER A 278 35.68 -13.10 26.40
N ASN A 279 34.88 -14.09 26.83
CA ASN A 279 35.30 -15.49 26.93
C ASN A 279 35.21 -16.21 25.58
N CYS A 280 34.18 -15.94 24.77
CA CYS A 280 34.02 -16.54 23.46
C CYS A 280 33.19 -15.67 22.50
N ASN A 281 33.36 -15.89 21.20
CA ASN A 281 32.52 -15.29 20.18
C ASN A 281 31.10 -15.85 20.25
N ILE A 282 30.10 -14.98 20.24
CA ILE A 282 28.68 -15.35 20.27
C ILE A 282 28.05 -15.02 18.91
N LEU A 283 27.43 -16.02 18.28
CA LEU A 283 26.69 -15.87 17.03
C LEU A 283 25.19 -15.98 17.31
N LEU A 284 24.44 -14.95 16.89
CA LEU A 284 22.98 -14.96 16.92
C LEU A 284 22.43 -15.10 15.50
N SER A 285 21.47 -15.99 15.30
CA SER A 285 20.82 -16.24 14.02
C SER A 285 19.34 -15.85 14.10
N PHE A 286 18.97 -14.76 13.45
CA PHE A 286 17.58 -14.28 13.44
C PHE A 286 16.79 -14.94 12.28
N PRO A 287 15.51 -15.31 12.47
CA PRO A 287 14.66 -15.06 13.62
C PRO A 287 14.71 -16.14 14.73
N TYR A 288 15.65 -17.10 14.65
CA TYR A 288 15.72 -18.24 15.58
C TYR A 288 16.12 -17.84 17.01
N GLN A 289 17.02 -16.88 17.19
CA GLN A 289 17.29 -16.27 18.49
C GLN A 289 16.57 -14.93 18.62
N SER A 290 16.24 -14.53 19.85
CA SER A 290 15.57 -13.25 20.10
C SER A 290 16.47 -12.04 19.79
N TYR A 291 15.95 -11.03 19.09
CA TYR A 291 16.65 -9.75 18.88
C TYR A 291 16.80 -8.94 20.18
N ASN A 292 16.03 -9.28 21.23
CA ASN A 292 16.17 -8.67 22.55
C ASN A 292 17.58 -8.84 23.12
N ASN A 293 18.32 -9.87 22.73
CA ASN A 293 19.73 -10.02 23.11
C ASN A 293 20.58 -8.79 22.71
N VAL A 294 20.34 -8.24 21.52
CA VAL A 294 21.05 -7.05 21.00
C VAL A 294 20.59 -5.78 21.73
N ILE A 295 19.28 -5.65 21.96
CA ILE A 295 18.71 -4.51 22.68
C ILE A 295 19.23 -4.47 24.12
N ASN A 296 19.16 -5.60 24.83
CA ASN A 296 19.66 -5.74 26.20
C ASN A 296 21.17 -5.45 26.27
N PHE A 297 21.97 -5.92 25.31
CA PHE A 297 23.39 -5.59 25.24
C PHE A 297 23.62 -4.07 25.16
N LEU A 298 22.89 -3.37 24.31
CA LEU A 298 23.00 -1.92 24.16
C LEU A 298 22.50 -1.16 25.39
N GLU A 299 21.40 -1.60 26.01
CA GLU A 299 20.91 -1.03 27.27
C GLU A 299 21.92 -1.21 28.41
N LYS A 300 22.53 -2.40 28.50
CA LYS A 300 23.60 -2.68 29.48
C LYS A 300 24.83 -1.80 29.22
N ALA A 301 25.23 -1.62 27.95
CA ALA A 301 26.33 -0.75 27.58
C ALA A 301 26.05 0.73 27.88
N ALA A 302 24.81 1.18 27.75
CA ALA A 302 24.40 2.54 28.09
C ALA A 302 24.46 2.84 29.60
N ASP A 303 24.26 1.82 30.45
CA ASP A 303 24.28 1.95 31.91
C ASP A 303 25.67 1.74 32.56
N ASP A 304 26.62 1.16 31.83
CA ASP A 304 27.91 0.75 32.39
C ASP A 304 28.91 1.92 32.42
N LYS A 305 29.33 2.30 33.64
CA LYS A 305 30.31 3.37 33.89
C LYS A 305 31.69 3.12 33.24
N ASN A 306 32.00 1.88 32.90
CA ASN A 306 33.26 1.52 32.24
C ASN A 306 33.23 1.69 30.72
N VAL A 307 32.03 1.82 30.12
CA VAL A 307 31.88 2.05 28.68
C VAL A 307 32.21 3.51 28.37
N LYS A 308 33.22 3.72 27.51
CA LYS A 308 33.68 5.07 27.13
C LYS A 308 32.99 5.65 25.90
N SER A 309 32.58 4.78 24.97
CA SER A 309 31.96 5.20 23.72
C SER A 309 31.22 4.04 23.07
N ILE A 310 30.06 4.31 22.47
CA ILE A 310 29.32 3.37 21.63
C ILE A 310 29.32 3.89 20.20
N LYS A 311 29.68 3.05 19.24
CA LYS A 311 29.65 3.37 17.80
C LYS A 311 28.82 2.33 17.09
N ILE A 312 27.80 2.77 16.34
CA ILE A 312 26.88 1.89 15.63
C ILE A 312 26.42 2.55 14.33
N THR A 313 26.19 1.73 13.30
CA THR A 313 25.64 2.17 12.02
C THR A 313 24.13 1.94 12.03
N LEU A 314 23.36 3.01 11.80
CA LEU A 314 21.91 2.94 11.67
C LEU A 314 21.52 3.14 10.20
N TYR A 315 20.84 2.15 9.63
CA TYR A 315 20.37 2.22 8.23
C TYR A 315 18.90 2.63 8.15
N ARG A 316 18.01 1.86 8.79
CA ARG A 316 16.59 2.18 8.93
C ARG A 316 16.20 1.97 10.38
N VAL A 317 15.57 2.99 10.96
CA VAL A 317 15.19 3.00 12.36
C VAL A 317 13.67 3.06 12.42
N ALA A 318 13.07 2.20 13.25
CA ALA A 318 11.64 2.28 13.55
C ALA A 318 11.31 3.60 14.27
N GLY A 319 10.10 4.12 14.11
CA GLY A 319 9.69 5.40 14.73
C GLY A 319 9.90 5.44 16.25
N GLU A 320 9.72 4.31 16.92
CA GLU A 320 9.97 4.12 18.36
C GLU A 320 11.01 3.02 18.60
N SER A 321 12.26 3.24 18.17
CA SER A 321 13.32 2.25 18.30
C SER A 321 13.92 2.23 19.71
N GLN A 322 13.82 1.07 20.40
CA GLN A 322 14.49 0.83 21.68
C GLN A 322 16.01 1.01 21.57
N VAL A 323 16.62 0.56 20.48
CA VAL A 323 18.04 0.80 20.18
C VAL A 323 18.39 2.29 20.25
N VAL A 324 17.59 3.16 19.62
CA VAL A 324 17.84 4.61 19.67
C VAL A 324 17.64 5.18 21.07
N ARG A 325 16.65 4.70 21.83
CA ARG A 325 16.46 5.13 23.22
C ARG A 325 17.68 4.77 24.07
N SER A 326 18.24 3.58 23.92
CA SER A 326 19.46 3.17 24.63
C SER A 326 20.66 4.04 24.24
N LEU A 327 20.79 4.40 22.96
CA LEU A 327 21.85 5.28 22.47
C LEU A 327 21.69 6.74 22.91
N ILE A 328 20.47 7.21 23.16
CA ILE A 328 20.21 8.54 23.74
C ILE A 328 20.53 8.56 25.24
N LYS A 329 20.33 7.42 25.91
CA LYS A 329 20.60 7.26 27.34
C LYS A 329 22.11 7.20 27.64
N ALA A 330 22.87 6.49 26.80
CA ALA A 330 24.33 6.39 26.84
C ALA A 330 25.00 7.74 26.57
#